data_AF-X1KWS8-F1
#
_entry.id   AF-X1KWS8-F1
#
_cell.length_a   1.000
_cell.length_b   1.000
_cell.length_c   1.000
_cell.angle_alpha   90.00
_cell.angle_beta   90.00
_cell.angle_gamma   90.00
#
_symmetry.space_group_name_H-M   'P 1'
#
loop_
_entity.id
_entity.type
_entity.pdbx_description
1 polymer ?
#
loop_
_entity_poly.entity_id
_entity_poly.type
_entity_poly.pdbx_seq_one_letter_code
_entity_poly.pdbx_strand_id
1 'polypeptide(L)'
;AEVEDKAENCNKAIQACQESLKVITLDDLPMDYATTQQNLGNAYQILAQIQYTAENCEKAIQAYQESLKVYTLEDFPMDYATSQNNLGGAYGTLAQVKDKTENCNKAIKAFQESLKVLA
;
A
#
# COMPACT_ATOMS: atom_id res chain seq x y z
N ALA A 1 -6.01 -6.32 -24.02
CA ALA A 1 -4.82 -7.19 -23.96
C ALA A 1 -3.89 -6.75 -22.83
N GLU A 2 -3.10 -5.69 -22.96
CA GLU A 2 -2.09 -5.32 -21.93
C GLU A 2 -2.70 -4.90 -20.57
N VAL A 3 -3.77 -4.11 -20.54
CA VAL A 3 -4.47 -3.71 -19.30
C VAL A 3 -5.15 -4.90 -18.61
N GLU A 4 -5.66 -5.84 -19.41
CA GLU A 4 -6.34 -7.04 -18.94
C GLU A 4 -5.34 -8.02 -18.32
N ASP A 5 -4.20 -8.22 -18.98
CA ASP A 5 -3.06 -8.98 -18.45
C ASP A 5 -2.51 -8.36 -17.16
N LYS A 6 -2.41 -7.02 -17.10
CA LYS A 6 -1.99 -6.32 -15.87
C LYS A 6 -2.95 -6.57 -14.70
N ALA A 7 -4.26 -6.51 -14.93
CA ALA A 7 -5.26 -6.79 -13.90
C ALA A 7 -5.23 -8.25 -13.44
N GLU A 8 -5.08 -9.20 -14.37
CA GLU A 8 -4.94 -10.62 -14.05
C GLU A 8 -3.69 -10.89 -13.20
N ASN A 9 -2.55 -10.30 -13.57
CA ASN A 9 -1.31 -10.44 -12.83
C ASN A 9 -1.41 -9.83 -11.42
N CYS A 10 -2.14 -8.72 -11.25
CA CYS A 10 -2.41 -8.17 -9.93
C CYS A 10 -3.26 -9.11 -9.07
N ASN A 11 -4.30 -9.73 -9.65
CA ASN A 11 -5.12 -10.71 -8.91
C ASN A 11 -4.30 -11.93 -8.47
N LYS A 12 -3.40 -12.43 -9.32
CA LYS A 12 -2.46 -13.51 -8.96
C LYS A 12 -1.52 -13.09 -7.82
N ALA A 13 -0.97 -11.88 -7.88
CA ALA A 13 -0.11 -11.34 -6.83
C ALA A 13 -0.86 -11.19 -5.49
N ILE A 14 -2.10 -10.69 -5.54
CA ILE A 14 -2.98 -10.58 -4.36
C ILE A 14 -3.19 -11.96 -3.73
N GLN A 15 -3.57 -12.95 -4.53
CA GLN A 15 -3.79 -14.31 -4.04
C GLN A 15 -2.52 -14.87 -3.39
N ALA A 16 -1.37 -14.74 -4.04
CA ALA A 16 -0.10 -15.24 -3.50
C ALA A 16 0.29 -14.55 -2.18
N CYS A 17 0.13 -13.22 -2.10
CA CYS A 17 0.41 -12.47 -0.88
C CYS A 17 -0.55 -12.86 0.25
N GLN A 18 -1.85 -13.02 -0.04
CA GLN A 18 -2.85 -13.44 0.94
C GLN A 18 -2.58 -14.86 1.48
N GLU A 19 -2.20 -15.81 0.62
CA GLU A 19 -1.79 -17.15 1.08
C GLU A 19 -0.51 -17.09 1.93
N SER A 20 0.45 -16.26 1.55
CA SER A 20 1.70 -16.08 2.32
C SER A 20 1.42 -15.49 3.71
N LEU A 21 0.52 -14.50 3.81
CA LEU A 21 0.12 -13.87 5.08
C LEU A 21 -0.67 -14.78 6.02
N LYS A 22 -1.07 -15.99 5.60
CA LYS A 22 -1.64 -17.00 6.50
C LYS A 22 -0.58 -17.65 7.40
N VAL A 23 0.68 -17.65 6.96
CA VAL A 23 1.80 -18.29 7.67
C VAL A 23 2.89 -17.28 8.07
N ILE A 24 3.02 -16.18 7.32
CA ILE A 24 3.88 -15.05 7.66
C ILE A 24 3.06 -14.09 8.51
N THR A 25 3.39 -14.02 9.80
CA THR A 25 2.73 -13.14 10.77
C THR A 25 3.66 -12.00 11.19
N LEU A 26 3.07 -10.93 11.72
CA LEU A 26 3.83 -9.80 12.26
C LEU A 26 4.76 -10.24 13.40
N ASP A 27 4.33 -11.18 14.23
CA ASP A 27 5.07 -11.59 15.43
C ASP A 27 6.21 -12.57 15.11
N ASP A 28 6.00 -13.49 14.14
CA ASP A 28 6.99 -14.53 13.83
C ASP A 28 8.02 -14.07 12.79
N LEU A 29 7.57 -13.30 11.78
CA LEU A 29 8.37 -12.92 10.62
C LEU A 29 8.09 -11.46 10.22
N PRO A 30 8.41 -10.47 11.07
CA PRO A 30 8.00 -9.07 10.88
C PRO A 30 8.48 -8.47 9.55
N MET A 31 9.73 -8.73 9.14
CA MET A 31 10.26 -8.17 7.88
C MET A 31 9.59 -8.76 6.64
N ASP A 32 9.36 -10.06 6.62
CA ASP A 32 8.65 -10.73 5.52
C ASP A 32 7.17 -10.33 5.50
N TYR A 33 6.57 -10.15 6.67
CA TYR A 33 5.21 -9.63 6.82
C TYR A 33 5.09 -8.26 6.16
N ALA A 34 5.96 -7.32 6.51
CA ALA A 34 5.93 -5.97 5.98
C ALA A 34 6.21 -5.91 4.47
N THR A 35 7.13 -6.74 3.98
CA THR A 35 7.42 -6.86 2.54
C THR A 35 6.19 -7.40 1.79
N THR A 36 5.55 -8.43 2.35
CA THR A 36 4.36 -9.05 1.73
C THR A 36 3.18 -8.07 1.74
N GLN A 37 3.01 -7.30 2.80
CA GLN A 37 2.01 -6.24 2.87
C GLN A 37 2.27 -5.10 1.86
N GLN A 38 3.52 -4.68 1.66
CA GLN A 38 3.83 -3.71 0.58
C GLN A 38 3.47 -4.25 -0.81
N ASN A 39 3.79 -5.51 -1.09
CA ASN A 39 3.45 -6.14 -2.37
C ASN A 39 1.93 -6.26 -2.56
N LEU A 40 1.20 -6.63 -1.51
CA LEU A 40 -0.26 -6.68 -1.51
C LEU A 40 -0.87 -5.30 -1.78
N GLY A 41 -0.34 -4.26 -1.11
CA GLY A 41 -0.75 -2.88 -1.32
C GLY A 41 -0.52 -2.40 -2.74
N ASN A 42 0.64 -2.70 -3.32
CA ASN A 42 0.98 -2.34 -4.70
C ASN A 42 0.03 -2.98 -5.72
N ALA A 43 -0.29 -4.26 -5.55
CA ALA A 43 -1.21 -4.97 -6.43
C ALA A 43 -2.63 -4.38 -6.36
N TYR A 44 -3.13 -4.09 -5.15
CA TYR A 44 -4.42 -3.42 -4.98
C TYR A 44 -4.44 -2.00 -5.54
N GLN A 45 -3.35 -1.24 -5.36
CA GLN A 45 -3.25 0.13 -5.88
C GLN A 45 -3.32 0.15 -7.41
N ILE A 46 -2.64 -0.81 -8.07
CA ILE A 46 -2.73 -0.95 -9.53
C ILE A 46 -4.17 -1.29 -9.95
N LEU A 47 -4.83 -2.25 -9.28
CA LEU A 47 -6.22 -2.57 -9.58
C LEU A 47 -7.17 -1.40 -9.37
N ALA A 48 -6.96 -0.62 -8.31
CA ALA A 48 -7.72 0.59 -8.02
C ALA A 48 -7.60 1.61 -9.16
N GLN A 49 -6.41 1.79 -9.72
CA GLN A 49 -6.16 2.69 -10.85
C GLN A 49 -6.77 2.19 -12.17
N ILE A 50 -6.85 0.86 -12.37
CA ILE A 50 -7.47 0.27 -13.57
C ILE A 50 -8.99 0.33 -13.49
N GLN A 51 -9.55 -0.02 -12.32
CA GLN A 51 -10.99 -0.24 -12.14
C GLN A 51 -11.72 0.97 -11.51
N TYR A 52 -10.99 1.97 -11.01
CA TYR A 52 -11.52 3.14 -10.30
C TYR A 52 -12.44 2.76 -9.13
N THR A 53 -12.02 1.80 -8.30
CA THR A 53 -12.82 1.32 -7.17
C THR A 53 -12.27 1.80 -5.82
N ALA A 54 -13.17 2.28 -4.96
CA ALA A 54 -12.84 2.67 -3.59
C ALA A 54 -12.36 1.47 -2.75
N GLU A 55 -12.97 0.29 -2.96
CA GLU A 55 -12.63 -0.93 -2.22
C GLU A 55 -11.16 -1.34 -2.41
N ASN A 56 -10.64 -1.31 -3.65
CA ASN A 56 -9.24 -1.65 -3.90
C ASN A 56 -8.30 -0.57 -3.31
N CYS A 57 -8.70 0.70 -3.32
CA CYS A 57 -7.92 1.75 -2.65
C CYS A 57 -7.85 1.49 -1.14
N GLU A 58 -8.98 1.17 -0.50
CA GLU A 58 -9.06 0.91 0.93
C GLU A 58 -8.21 -0.31 1.34
N LYS A 59 -8.22 -1.37 0.53
CA LYS A 59 -7.33 -2.53 0.74
C LYS A 59 -5.85 -2.19 0.55
N ALA A 60 -5.51 -1.36 -0.43
CA ALA A 60 -4.14 -0.89 -0.61
C ALA A 60 -3.65 -0.07 0.60
N ILE A 61 -4.48 0.87 1.05
CA ILE A 61 -4.24 1.70 2.25
C ILE A 61 -4.00 0.81 3.47
N GLN A 62 -4.86 -0.17 3.70
CA GLN A 62 -4.72 -1.10 4.83
C GLN A 62 -3.39 -1.85 4.77
N ALA A 63 -3.02 -2.38 3.60
CA ALA A 63 -1.77 -3.14 3.46
C ALA A 63 -0.53 -2.27 3.71
N TYR A 64 -0.47 -1.04 3.18
CA TYR A 64 0.64 -0.13 3.49
C TYR A 64 0.67 0.30 4.97
N GLN A 65 -0.48 0.43 5.63
CA GLN A 65 -0.51 0.69 7.07
C GLN A 65 0.01 -0.49 7.89
N GLU A 66 -0.24 -1.73 7.44
CA GLU A 66 0.32 -2.92 8.07
C GLU A 66 1.84 -3.00 7.88
N SER A 67 2.39 -2.64 6.71
CA SER A 67 3.85 -2.61 6.52
C SER A 67 4.54 -1.57 7.41
N LEU A 68 3.87 -0.44 7.67
CA LEU A 68 4.34 0.63 8.57
C LEU A 68 4.37 0.24 10.06
N LYS A 69 3.82 -0.93 10.45
CA LYS A 69 4.01 -1.46 11.80
C LYS A 69 5.43 -1.98 12.03
N VAL A 70 6.16 -2.28 10.97
CA VAL A 70 7.54 -2.80 11.00
C VAL A 70 8.50 -1.79 10.41
N TYR A 71 8.18 -1.25 9.23
CA TYR A 71 8.97 -0.20 8.61
C TYR A 71 8.70 1.11 9.32
N THR A 72 9.44 1.36 10.39
CA THR A 72 9.43 2.61 11.16
C THR A 72 10.47 3.59 10.60
N LEU A 73 10.31 4.88 10.90
CA LEU A 73 11.28 5.90 10.50
C LEU A 73 12.66 5.65 11.13
N GLU A 74 12.67 5.15 12.36
CA GLU A 74 13.86 4.91 13.16
C GLU A 74 14.66 3.70 12.68
N ASP A 75 13.98 2.58 12.42
CA ASP A 75 14.65 1.30 12.14
C ASP A 75 14.85 1.07 10.63
N PHE A 76 13.91 1.53 9.80
CA PHE A 76 13.90 1.31 8.36
C PHE A 76 13.48 2.57 7.59
N PRO A 77 14.25 3.66 7.66
CA PRO A 77 13.84 4.97 7.13
C PRO A 77 13.42 4.90 5.65
N MET A 78 14.20 4.23 4.80
CA MET A 78 13.89 4.17 3.36
C MET A 78 12.62 3.35 3.06
N ASP A 79 12.39 2.25 3.77
CA ASP A 79 11.19 1.44 3.62
C ASP A 79 9.95 2.14 4.19
N TYR A 80 10.11 2.88 5.30
CA TYR A 80 9.10 3.79 5.85
C TYR A 80 8.71 4.84 4.82
N ALA A 81 9.69 5.54 4.24
CA ALA A 81 9.43 6.57 3.25
C ALA A 81 8.73 6.00 2.00
N THR A 82 9.12 4.81 1.56
CA THR A 82 8.48 4.13 0.43
C THR A 82 7.03 3.76 0.76
N SER A 83 6.79 3.16 1.93
CA SER A 83 5.44 2.79 2.38
C SER A 83 4.54 4.02 2.52
N GLN A 84 5.05 5.11 3.08
CA GLN A 84 4.34 6.39 3.20
C GLN A 84 4.05 7.04 1.84
N ASN A 85 4.98 6.95 0.88
CA ASN A 85 4.75 7.45 -0.48
C ASN A 85 3.62 6.69 -1.15
N ASN A 86 3.66 5.35 -1.07
CA ASN A 86 2.62 4.48 -1.62
C ASN A 86 1.25 4.72 -0.96
N LEU A 87 1.24 4.92 0.36
CA LEU A 87 0.04 5.29 1.12
C LEU A 87 -0.53 6.63 0.65
N GLY A 88 0.34 7.62 0.40
CA GLY A 88 -0.05 8.91 -0.17
C GLY A 88 -0.69 8.77 -1.55
N GLY A 89 -0.10 7.94 -2.42
CA GLY A 89 -0.65 7.61 -3.73
C GLY A 89 -2.03 6.96 -3.64
N ALA A 90 -2.22 6.00 -2.73
CA ALA A 90 -3.49 5.30 -2.55
C ALA A 90 -4.61 6.21 -2.04
N TYR A 91 -4.31 7.08 -1.06
CA TYR A 91 -5.25 8.14 -0.65
C TYR A 91 -5.57 9.11 -1.79
N GLY A 92 -4.58 9.44 -2.62
CA GLY A 92 -4.79 10.28 -3.81
C GLY A 92 -5.74 9.64 -4.83
N THR A 93 -5.62 8.34 -5.07
CA THR A 93 -6.57 7.58 -5.92
C THR A 93 -7.95 7.50 -5.26
N LEU A 94 -8.03 7.21 -3.96
CA LEU A 94 -9.31 7.17 -3.24
C LEU A 94 -10.04 8.52 -3.30
N ALA A 95 -9.32 9.64 -3.20
CA ALA A 95 -9.88 10.99 -3.30
C ALA A 95 -10.58 11.28 -4.64
N GLN A 96 -10.25 10.53 -5.71
CA GLN A 96 -10.93 10.66 -7.00
C GLN A 96 -12.32 10.03 -7.00
N VAL A 97 -12.56 9.06 -6.11
CA VAL A 97 -13.78 8.23 -6.10
C VAL A 97 -14.60 8.36 -4.81
N LYS A 98 -14.00 8.85 -3.71
CA LYS A 98 -14.62 8.95 -2.39
C LYS A 98 -13.96 10.01 -1.50
N ASP A 99 -14.77 10.77 -0.76
CA ASP A 99 -14.35 11.70 0.31
C ASP A 99 -13.13 12.58 -0.05
N LYS A 100 -13.19 13.23 -1.22
CA LYS A 100 -12.07 13.93 -1.87
C LYS A 100 -11.20 14.76 -0.92
N THR A 101 -11.79 15.71 -0.20
CA THR A 101 -11.05 16.63 0.68
C THR A 101 -10.33 15.88 1.80
N GLU A 102 -10.99 14.92 2.43
CA GLU A 102 -10.40 14.15 3.51
C GLU A 102 -9.22 13.31 3.01
N ASN A 103 -9.41 12.60 1.89
CA ASN A 103 -8.38 11.74 1.34
C ASN A 103 -7.21 12.54 0.74
N CYS A 104 -7.44 13.72 0.16
CA CYS A 104 -6.35 14.62 -0.21
C CYS A 104 -5.51 15.04 1.00
N ASN A 105 -6.15 15.37 2.13
CA ASN A 105 -5.43 15.71 3.36
C ASN A 105 -4.62 14.53 3.92
N LYS A 106 -5.17 13.31 3.86
CA LYS A 106 -4.45 12.10 4.26
C LYS A 106 -3.26 11.82 3.34
N ALA A 107 -3.42 12.02 2.02
CA ALA A 107 -2.34 11.88 1.05
C ALA A 107 -1.18 12.85 1.34
N ILE A 108 -1.50 14.13 1.56
CA ILE A 108 -0.50 15.16 1.90
C ILE A 108 0.29 14.75 3.16
N LYS A 109 -0.41 14.31 4.21
CA LYS A 109 0.24 13.86 5.45
C LYS A 109 1.19 12.69 5.20
N ALA A 110 0.76 11.68 4.45
CA ALA A 110 1.61 10.53 4.13
C ALA A 110 2.87 10.95 3.34
N PHE A 111 2.73 11.84 2.34
CA PHE A 111 3.90 12.36 1.63
C PHE A 111 4.83 13.20 2.52
N GLN A 112 4.29 13.98 3.46
CA GLN A 112 5.10 14.70 4.44
C GLN A 112 5.88 13.76 5.36
N GLU A 113 5.27 12.66 5.79
CA GLU A 113 5.96 11.60 6.55
C GLU A 113 7.09 10.98 5.73
N SER A 114 6.86 10.69 4.45
CA SER A 114 7.88 10.16 3.54
C SER A 114 9.11 11.07 3.44
N LEU A 115 8.90 12.40 3.45
CA LEU A 115 10.00 13.38 3.33
C LEU A 115 10.87 13.50 4.59
N LYS A 116 10.45 12.96 5.75
CA LYS A 116 11.23 13.05 6.99
C LYS A 116 12.60 12.37 6.92
N VAL A 117 12.77 11.41 6.00
CA VAL A 117 14.08 10.74 5.79
C VAL A 117 15.13 11.62 5.13
N LEU A 118 14.70 12.75 4.54
CA LEU A 118 15.57 13.70 3.85
C LEU A 118 15.94 14.91 4.72
N ALA A 119 15.40 14.99 5.95
CA ALA A 119 15.57 16.10 6.88
C ALA A 119 16.65 15.76 7.93
#